data_AF-A0A964QQQ7-F1
#
_entry.id   AF-A0A964QQQ7-F1
#
_cell.length_a   1.000
_cell.length_b   1.000
_cell.length_c   1.000
_cell.angle_alpha   90.00
_cell.angle_beta   90.00
_cell.angle_gamma   90.00
#
_symmetry.space_group_name_H-M   'P 1'
#
loop_
_entity.id
_entity.type
_entity.pdbx_description
1 polymer ?
#
loop_
_entity_poly.entity_id
_entity_poly.type
_entity_poly.pdbx_seq_one_letter_code
_entity_poly.pdbx_strand_id
1 'polypeptide(L)'
;MSDRAEGEVLRQNDGEAARLAIKMVSQFKHEAETAGSRFYVVHLPSERDLLALRDTGTFPFADLFVELNRVATVIKPERAMLEVTRGHKLDHFFHDGHYTTNAFPHVVGTIVAEALLASPDVERFRGNK
;
A
#
# COMPACT_ATOMS: atom_id res chain seq x y z
N MET A 1 28.72 -9.06 -9.06
CA MET A 1 27.83 -10.02 -8.37
C MET A 1 26.45 -9.38 -8.16
N SER A 2 25.69 -9.11 -9.24
CA SER A 2 24.45 -8.31 -9.15
C SER A 2 23.21 -8.91 -9.83
N ASP A 3 23.29 -10.07 -10.48
CA ASP A 3 22.17 -10.59 -11.28
C ASP A 3 21.23 -11.54 -10.52
N ARG A 4 21.55 -11.92 -9.28
CA ARG A 4 20.74 -12.88 -8.51
C ARG A 4 19.54 -12.26 -7.80
N ALA A 5 19.59 -10.98 -7.45
CA ALA A 5 18.54 -10.33 -6.64
C ALA A 5 17.32 -9.91 -7.47
N GLU A 6 17.47 -9.66 -8.77
CA GLU A 6 16.38 -9.18 -9.63
C GLU A 6 15.45 -10.32 -10.07
N GLY A 7 15.99 -11.52 -10.29
CA GLY A 7 15.20 -12.71 -10.66
C GLY A 7 14.36 -13.31 -9.52
N GLU A 8 14.68 -13.00 -8.26
CA GLU A 8 13.96 -13.52 -7.09
C GLU A 8 12.70 -12.70 -6.78
N VAL A 9 12.75 -11.38 -6.99
CA VAL A 9 11.61 -10.46 -6.77
C VAL A 9 10.48 -10.70 -7.78
N LEU A 10 10.82 -10.98 -9.04
CA LEU A 10 9.84 -11.27 -10.10
C LEU A 10 9.09 -12.59 -9.89
N ARG A 11 9.67 -13.57 -9.18
CA ARG A 11 9.00 -14.85 -8.88
C ARG A 11 7.96 -14.78 -7.76
N GLN A 12 7.93 -13.69 -6.98
CA GLN A 12 7.00 -13.57 -5.86
C GLN A 12 5.62 -13.07 -6.27
N ASN A 13 5.51 -12.30 -7.36
CA ASN A 13 4.25 -11.65 -7.77
C ASN A 13 3.21 -12.61 -8.37
N ASP A 14 3.67 -13.65 -9.08
CA ASP A 14 2.82 -14.74 -9.62
C ASP A 14 3.02 -16.08 -8.90
N GLY A 15 3.75 -16.04 -7.78
CA GLY A 15 4.08 -17.20 -6.97
C GLY A 15 2.89 -17.72 -6.16
N GLU A 16 3.07 -18.91 -5.60
CA GLU A 16 2.11 -19.51 -4.66
C GLU A 16 1.84 -18.58 -3.46
N ALA A 17 2.88 -17.88 -2.98
CA ALA A 17 2.77 -16.93 -1.88
C ALA A 17 1.84 -15.74 -2.18
N ALA A 18 1.94 -15.13 -3.36
CA ALA A 18 1.02 -14.06 -3.77
C ALA A 18 -0.42 -14.57 -3.87
N ARG A 19 -0.64 -15.73 -4.51
CA ARG A 19 -1.99 -16.34 -4.57
C ARG A 19 -2.57 -16.63 -3.19
N LEU A 20 -1.74 -17.10 -2.26
CA LEU A 20 -2.15 -17.34 -0.88
C LEU A 20 -2.52 -16.01 -0.19
N ALA A 21 -1.70 -14.97 -0.33
CA ALA A 21 -1.96 -13.65 0.23
C ALA A 21 -3.29 -13.05 -0.29
N ILE A 22 -3.56 -13.15 -1.60
CA ILE A 22 -4.84 -12.70 -2.19
C ILE A 22 -6.02 -13.46 -1.58
N LYS A 23 -5.91 -14.78 -1.43
CA LYS A 23 -6.96 -15.59 -0.80
C LYS A 23 -7.20 -15.20 0.66
N MET A 24 -6.12 -14.97 1.42
CA MET A 24 -6.22 -14.51 2.81
C MET A 24 -6.92 -13.16 2.89
N VAL A 25 -6.51 -12.18 2.07
CA VAL A 25 -7.14 -10.85 2.01
C VAL A 25 -8.62 -10.97 1.66
N SER A 26 -8.97 -11.78 0.66
CA SER A 26 -10.35 -12.00 0.27
C SER A 26 -11.19 -12.62 1.39
N GLN A 27 -10.64 -13.59 2.13
CA GLN A 27 -11.32 -14.23 3.26
C GLN A 27 -11.51 -13.26 4.42
N PHE A 28 -10.46 -12.53 4.82
CA PHE A 28 -10.52 -11.53 5.88
C PHE A 28 -11.52 -10.40 5.55
N LYS A 29 -11.54 -9.94 4.30
CA LYS A 29 -12.53 -8.97 3.84
C LYS A 29 -13.94 -9.50 4.05
N HIS A 30 -14.22 -10.72 3.59
CA HIS A 30 -15.54 -11.33 3.71
C HIS A 30 -16.00 -11.43 5.17
N GLU A 31 -15.12 -11.85 6.07
CA GLU A 31 -15.40 -11.93 7.51
C GLU A 31 -15.67 -10.55 8.12
N ALA A 32 -14.83 -9.55 7.80
CA ALA A 32 -14.99 -8.19 8.29
C ALA A 32 -16.31 -7.57 7.82
N GLU A 33 -16.66 -7.72 6.54
CA GLU A 33 -17.89 -7.18 5.96
C GLU A 33 -19.14 -7.91 6.50
N THR A 34 -19.07 -9.22 6.74
CA THR A 34 -20.14 -9.99 7.38
C THR A 34 -20.38 -9.52 8.82
N ALA A 35 -19.32 -9.13 9.53
CA ALA A 35 -19.41 -8.53 10.86
C ALA A 35 -19.86 -7.05 10.84
N GLY A 36 -20.21 -6.49 9.68
CA GLY A 36 -20.66 -5.11 9.52
C GLY A 36 -19.55 -4.07 9.51
N SER A 37 -18.28 -4.50 9.39
CA SER A 37 -17.13 -3.60 9.23
C SER A 37 -16.86 -3.27 7.76
N ARG A 38 -16.07 -2.23 7.52
CA ARG A 38 -15.51 -1.94 6.20
C ARG A 38 -14.06 -2.43 6.16
N PHE A 39 -13.61 -2.88 4.99
CA PHE A 39 -12.26 -3.44 4.83
C PHE A 39 -11.48 -2.68 3.77
N TYR A 40 -10.26 -2.25 4.14
CA TYR A 40 -9.32 -1.54 3.27
C TYR A 40 -7.94 -2.17 3.44
N VAL A 41 -7.18 -2.21 2.36
CA VAL A 41 -5.76 -2.59 2.39
C VAL A 41 -4.94 -1.31 2.25
N VAL A 42 -4.08 -1.03 3.22
CA VAL A 42 -3.14 0.09 3.12
C VAL A 42 -1.76 -0.48 2.82
N HIS A 43 -1.17 -0.04 1.71
CA HIS A 43 0.19 -0.41 1.37
C HIS A 43 1.19 0.55 2.02
N LEU A 44 2.18 0.01 2.73
CA LEU A 44 3.25 0.76 3.38
C LEU A 44 4.57 0.46 2.65
N PRO A 45 5.00 1.29 1.69
CA PRO A 45 6.21 1.03 0.93
C PRO A 45 7.46 1.08 1.82
N SER A 46 8.41 0.17 1.58
CA SER A 46 9.74 0.25 2.17
C SER A 46 10.60 1.32 1.48
N GLU A 47 11.77 1.64 2.06
CA GLU A 47 12.74 2.53 1.42
C GLU A 47 13.13 2.03 0.03
N ARG A 48 13.38 0.72 -0.10
CA ARG A 48 13.74 0.09 -1.36
C ARG A 48 12.64 0.25 -2.41
N ASP A 49 11.38 0.15 -2.01
CA ASP A 49 10.26 0.27 -2.95
C ASP A 49 10.09 1.70 -3.45
N LEU A 50 10.26 2.69 -2.55
CA LEU A 50 10.26 4.10 -2.90
C LEU A 50 11.44 4.46 -3.80
N LEU A 51 12.63 3.93 -3.51
CA LEU A 51 13.82 4.08 -4.36
C LEU A 51 13.57 3.51 -5.76
N ALA A 52 13.07 2.27 -5.85
CA ALA A 52 12.73 1.63 -7.11
C ALA A 52 11.72 2.49 -7.90
N LEU A 53 10.61 2.90 -7.27
CA LEU A 53 9.61 3.75 -7.93
C LEU A 53 10.18 5.08 -8.42
N ARG A 54 11.05 5.73 -7.62
CA ARG A 54 11.68 6.99 -7.99
C ARG A 54 12.61 6.83 -9.19
N ASP A 55 13.39 5.77 -9.19
CA ASP A 55 14.48 5.58 -10.16
C ASP A 55 13.98 4.98 -11.48
N THR A 56 12.97 4.10 -11.44
CA THR A 56 12.43 3.41 -12.63
C THR A 56 11.05 3.92 -13.07
N GLY A 57 10.35 4.69 -12.23
CA GLY A 57 8.95 5.08 -12.45
C GLY A 57 7.95 3.94 -12.27
N THR A 58 8.41 2.73 -11.91
CA THR A 58 7.58 1.53 -11.78
C THR A 58 7.68 0.94 -10.38
N PHE A 59 6.56 0.47 -9.85
CA PHE A 59 6.53 -0.16 -8.53
C PHE A 59 6.80 -1.67 -8.66
N PRO A 60 7.68 -2.27 -7.81
CA PRO A 60 8.05 -3.68 -7.94
C PRO A 60 6.89 -4.69 -7.85
N PHE A 61 5.79 -4.28 -7.21
CA PHE A 61 4.61 -5.11 -6.95
C PHE A 61 3.38 -4.69 -7.77
N ALA A 62 3.58 -4.08 -8.94
CA ALA A 62 2.48 -3.56 -9.77
C ALA A 62 1.41 -4.63 -10.08
N ASP A 63 1.82 -5.84 -10.46
CA ASP A 63 0.89 -6.94 -10.79
C ASP A 63 0.12 -7.44 -9.57
N LEU A 64 0.80 -7.57 -8.42
CA LEU A 64 0.15 -7.92 -7.15
C LEU A 64 -0.91 -6.87 -6.77
N PHE A 65 -0.64 -5.58 -7.00
CA PHE A 65 -1.65 -4.54 -6.77
C PHE A 65 -2.83 -4.62 -7.73
N VAL A 66 -2.62 -5.04 -8.99
CA VAL A 66 -3.75 -5.28 -9.91
C VAL A 66 -4.66 -6.36 -9.35
N GLU A 67 -4.10 -7.47 -8.88
CA GLU A 67 -4.89 -8.56 -8.29
C GLU A 67 -5.53 -8.17 -6.95
N LEU A 68 -4.81 -7.47 -6.06
CA LEU A 68 -5.37 -6.98 -4.79
C LEU A 68 -6.54 -6.02 -5.02
N ASN A 69 -6.45 -5.12 -6.01
CA ASN A 69 -7.53 -4.19 -6.33
C ASN A 69 -8.79 -4.87 -6.89
N ARG A 70 -8.70 -6.11 -7.37
CA ARG A 70 -9.88 -6.90 -7.75
C ARG A 70 -10.64 -7.42 -6.54
N VAL A 71 -9.97 -7.62 -5.40
CA VAL A 71 -10.59 -8.21 -4.19
C VAL A 71 -10.88 -7.17 -3.11
N ALA A 72 -10.09 -6.12 -2.98
CA ALA A 72 -10.24 -5.10 -1.95
C ALA A 72 -9.81 -3.71 -2.46
N THR A 73 -10.31 -2.65 -1.82
CA THR A 73 -9.81 -1.29 -2.07
C THR A 73 -8.41 -1.15 -1.49
N VAL A 74 -7.42 -0.88 -2.35
CA VAL A 74 -6.02 -0.68 -1.93
C VAL A 74 -5.70 0.81 -1.91
N ILE A 75 -5.30 1.31 -0.74
CA ILE A 75 -4.82 2.67 -0.52
C ILE A 75 -3.31 2.70 -0.67
N LYS A 76 -2.83 3.59 -1.54
CA LYS A 76 -1.46 3.62 -2.06
C LYS A 76 -0.80 4.99 -1.85
N PRO A 77 -0.01 5.18 -0.79
CA PRO A 77 0.56 6.47 -0.44
C PRO A 77 1.88 6.80 -1.17
N GLU A 78 2.45 5.86 -1.93
CA GLU A 78 3.85 5.92 -2.38
C GLU A 78 4.19 7.17 -3.20
N ARG A 79 3.26 7.65 -4.04
CA ARG A 79 3.50 8.86 -4.85
C ARG A 79 3.59 10.11 -4.00
N ALA A 80 2.65 10.31 -3.08
CA ALA A 80 2.65 11.45 -2.17
C ALA A 80 3.86 11.41 -1.21
N MET A 81 4.27 10.21 -0.78
CA MET A 81 5.49 10.04 0.01
C MET A 81 6.73 10.51 -0.78
N LEU A 82 6.84 10.15 -2.06
CA LEU A 82 7.93 10.64 -2.92
C LEU A 82 7.88 12.15 -3.12
N GLU A 83 6.70 12.75 -3.21
CA GLU A 83 6.56 14.21 -3.31
C GLU A 83 7.12 14.94 -2.09
N VAL A 84 6.86 14.42 -0.89
CA VAL A 84 7.39 14.99 0.36
C VAL A 84 8.92 14.83 0.47
N THR A 85 9.50 13.87 -0.24
CA THR A 85 10.96 13.67 -0.26
C THR A 85 11.69 14.56 -1.27
N ARG A 86 10.98 15.35 -2.08
CA ARG A 86 11.63 16.23 -3.08
C ARG A 86 12.63 17.16 -2.39
N GLY A 87 13.90 17.06 -2.77
CA GLY A 87 14.99 17.85 -2.20
C GLY A 87 15.66 17.24 -0.96
N HIS A 88 15.24 16.06 -0.53
CA HIS A 88 15.82 15.32 0.60
C HIS A 88 16.23 13.91 0.18
N LYS A 89 17.19 13.32 0.91
CA LYS A 89 17.49 11.90 0.75
C LYS A 89 16.39 11.06 1.41
N LEU A 90 16.09 9.90 0.84
CA LEU A 90 15.04 9.00 1.36
C LEU A 90 15.40 8.43 2.73
N ASP A 91 16.69 8.14 2.97
CA ASP A 91 17.21 7.63 4.26
C ASP A 91 16.84 8.53 5.46
N HIS A 92 16.67 9.84 5.27
CA HIS A 92 16.21 10.75 6.33
C HIS A 92 14.80 10.42 6.85
N PHE A 93 13.99 9.72 6.05
CA PHE A 93 12.62 9.35 6.40
C PHE A 93 12.51 7.94 6.96
N PHE A 94 13.61 7.18 6.99
CA PHE A 94 13.67 5.83 7.53
C PHE A 94 14.67 5.71 8.68
N HIS A 95 14.33 4.89 9.67
CA HIS A 95 15.24 4.47 10.73
C HIS A 95 15.00 2.98 10.99
N ASP A 96 16.05 2.17 10.86
CA ASP A 96 16.00 0.71 11.00
C ASP A 96 14.87 0.04 10.21
N GLY A 97 14.63 0.50 8.97
CA GLY A 97 13.58 -0.03 8.09
C GLY A 97 12.16 0.44 8.42
N HIS A 98 11.99 1.26 9.46
CA HIS A 98 10.72 1.88 9.83
C HIS A 98 10.65 3.34 9.41
N TYR A 99 9.44 3.87 9.24
CA TYR A 99 9.27 5.30 9.05
C TYR A 99 9.71 6.07 10.28
N THR A 100 10.50 7.12 10.09
CA THR A 100 10.70 8.12 11.14
C THR A 100 9.35 8.76 11.49
N THR A 101 9.22 9.25 12.72
CA THR A 101 7.97 9.79 13.29
C THR A 101 7.44 11.05 12.62
N ASN A 102 8.12 11.58 11.61
CA ASN A 102 7.93 12.96 11.20
C ASN A 102 6.96 13.07 10.02
N ALA A 103 7.41 12.75 8.81
CA ALA A 103 6.65 13.08 7.60
C ALA A 103 5.78 11.93 7.08
N PHE A 104 6.31 10.71 7.02
CA PHE A 104 5.63 9.59 6.39
C PHE A 104 4.38 9.11 7.12
N PRO A 105 4.37 8.97 8.47
CA PRO A 105 3.14 8.62 9.18
C PRO A 105 2.02 9.64 8.96
N HIS A 106 2.36 10.93 8.89
CA HIS A 106 1.40 11.99 8.58
C HIS A 106 0.85 11.84 7.16
N VAL A 107 1.71 11.67 6.16
CA VAL A 107 1.30 11.47 4.75
C VAL A 107 0.37 10.25 4.61
N VAL A 108 0.76 9.11 5.19
CA VAL A 108 -0.05 7.90 5.18
C VAL A 108 -1.40 8.15 5.85
N GLY A 109 -1.41 8.77 7.03
CA GLY A 109 -2.61 9.11 7.77
C GLY A 109 -3.57 10.00 6.98
N THR A 110 -3.06 11.05 6.33
CA THR A 110 -3.87 11.95 5.48
C THR A 110 -4.51 11.21 4.33
N ILE A 111 -3.74 10.41 3.58
CA ILE A 111 -4.25 9.69 2.40
C ILE A 111 -5.29 8.64 2.80
N VAL A 112 -5.06 7.94 3.92
CA VAL A 112 -6.04 6.99 4.45
C VAL A 112 -7.32 7.73 4.87
N ALA A 113 -7.21 8.85 5.59
CA ALA A 113 -8.37 9.63 6.01
C ALA A 113 -9.18 10.13 4.81
N GLU A 114 -8.52 10.68 3.78
CA GLU A 114 -9.17 11.15 2.55
C GLU A 114 -9.88 10.01 1.82
N ALA A 115 -9.23 8.85 1.67
CA ALA A 115 -9.84 7.68 1.04
C ALA A 115 -11.08 7.19 1.81
N LEU A 116 -11.02 7.19 3.14
CA LEU A 116 -12.15 6.81 3.99
C LEU A 116 -13.32 7.78 3.89
N LEU A 117 -13.04 9.09 3.78
CA LEU A 117 -14.03 10.15 3.67
C LEU A 117 -14.67 10.22 2.27
N ALA A 118 -13.92 9.92 1.21
CA ALA A 118 -14.41 9.93 -0.17
C ALA A 118 -15.27 8.70 -0.52
N SER A 119 -15.26 7.68 0.33
CA SER A 119 -16.00 6.45 0.08
C SER A 119 -17.52 6.66 0.24
N PRO A 120 -18.34 6.18 -0.72
CA PRO A 120 -19.79 6.38 -0.74
C PRO A 120 -20.52 5.82 0.48
N ASP A 121 -19.89 4.94 1.25
CA ASP A 121 -20.45 4.39 2.48
C ASP A 121 -20.61 5.42 3.60
N VAL A 122 -19.87 6.54 3.55
CA VAL A 122 -19.99 7.61 4.56
C VAL A 122 -21.35 8.31 4.47
N GLU A 123 -21.96 8.38 3.28
CA GLU A 123 -23.28 8.98 3.12
C GLU A 123 -24.40 8.17 3.77
N ARG A 124 -24.27 6.83 3.80
CA ARG A 124 -25.22 5.93 4.46
C ARG A 124 -25.31 6.16 5.98
N PHE A 125 -24.21 6.57 6.61
CA PHE A 125 -24.20 6.93 8.04
C PHE A 125 -24.65 8.37 8.30
N ARG A 126 -24.57 9.26 7.30
CA ARG A 126 -25.00 10.67 7.42
C ARG A 126 -26.51 10.86 7.21
N GLY A 127 -27.18 9.95 6.51
CA GLY A 127 -28.62 10.03 6.18
C GLY A 127 -29.60 9.53 7.24
N ASN A 128 -29.13 9.09 8.41
CA ASN A 128 -29.98 8.58 9.50
C ASN A 128 -30.13 9.59 10.65
N LYS A 129 -30.39 10.86 10.31
CA LYS A 129 -30.77 11.91 11.28
C LYS A 129 -32.25 12.22 11.19
#